data_AF-D0I6T4-F1
#
_entry.id   AF-D0I6T4-F1
#
_cell.length_a   1.000
_cell.length_b   1.000
_cell.length_c   1.000
_cell.angle_alpha   90.00
_cell.angle_beta   90.00
_cell.angle_gamma   90.00
#
_symmetry.space_group_name_H-M   'P 1'
#
loop_
_entity.id
_entity.type
_entity.pdbx_description
1 polymer ?
#
loop_
_entity_poly.entity_id
_entity_poly.type
_entity_poly.pdbx_seq_one_letter_code
_entity_poly.pdbx_strand_id
1 'polypeptide(L)'
;MTTSPEKDWDYLMNQTYTILGLSVATVGLMTFLPESVTNWTAEDRDLSNLGSKWWDNVSEGPVWDKDDHYLNYVMHPYFGGVYYTAARHSGFNEFESFLYSFTMSTFFWEYGVESFAEVPSIQDIIVTPLFGAAVGEWMYLTEQNIVANGGEVIGSETLGDVSLFFLNPVGHIHGWVANLWQGDTEVRMNYDPWFNNQDAAKYAADVGAPYDSQFVGMQVSLKF
;
A
#
# COMPACT_ATOMS: atom_id res chain seq x y z
N MET A 1 5.12 15.90 7.23
CA MET A 1 3.99 16.15 6.30
C MET A 1 2.95 16.97 7.05
N THR A 2 2.25 17.91 6.41
CA THR A 2 1.21 18.70 7.11
C THR A 2 -0.14 18.00 6.99
N THR A 3 -0.81 17.83 8.12
CA THR A 3 -2.19 17.30 8.16
C THR A 3 -3.16 18.27 7.49
N SER A 4 -4.09 17.74 6.69
CA SER A 4 -5.12 18.54 6.05
C SER A 4 -6.01 19.21 7.11
N PRO A 5 -6.26 20.52 7.02
CA PRO A 5 -7.05 21.26 8.01
C PRO A 5 -8.55 20.92 7.93
N GLU A 6 -8.99 20.39 6.79
CA GLU A 6 -10.33 19.89 6.52
C GLU A 6 -10.22 18.49 5.91
N LYS A 7 -11.36 17.79 5.82
CA LYS A 7 -11.42 16.44 5.23
C LYS A 7 -11.04 16.50 3.75
N ASP A 8 -9.92 15.88 3.43
CA ASP A 8 -9.37 15.79 2.08
C ASP A 8 -9.51 14.37 1.54
N TRP A 9 -10.61 14.14 0.83
CA TRP A 9 -10.91 12.84 0.23
C TRP A 9 -9.97 12.49 -0.92
N ASP A 10 -9.50 13.49 -1.67
CA ASP A 10 -8.58 13.28 -2.80
C ASP A 10 -7.22 12.83 -2.28
N TYR A 11 -6.73 13.48 -1.22
CA TYR A 11 -5.50 13.07 -0.55
C TYR A 11 -5.61 11.69 0.08
N LEU A 12 -6.74 11.38 0.75
CA LEU A 12 -6.98 10.03 1.28
C LEU A 12 -7.00 8.97 0.17
N MET A 13 -7.61 9.27 -0.97
CA MET A 13 -7.66 8.36 -2.11
C MET A 13 -6.26 8.12 -2.69
N ASN A 14 -5.46 9.17 -2.83
CA ASN A 14 -4.08 9.06 -3.28
C ASN A 14 -3.18 8.24 -2.33
N GLN A 15 -3.36 8.41 -1.02
CA GLN A 15 -2.72 7.54 -0.03
C GLN A 15 -3.21 6.09 -0.13
N THR A 16 -4.51 5.89 -0.40
CA THR A 16 -5.09 4.55 -0.60
C THR A 16 -4.48 3.85 -1.83
N TYR A 17 -4.27 4.56 -2.95
CA TYR A 17 -3.56 4.01 -4.10
C TYR A 17 -2.10 3.68 -3.78
N THR A 18 -1.45 4.49 -2.94
CA THR A 18 -0.09 4.20 -2.46
C THR A 18 -0.08 2.92 -1.64
N ILE A 19 -1.05 2.74 -0.72
CA ILE A 19 -1.24 1.52 0.06
C ILE A 19 -1.47 0.31 -0.86
N LEU A 20 -2.32 0.44 -1.88
CA LEU A 20 -2.56 -0.63 -2.85
C LEU A 20 -1.26 -1.05 -3.56
N GLY A 21 -0.48 -0.09 -4.05
CA GLY A 21 0.80 -0.36 -4.70
C GLY A 21 1.81 -1.02 -3.76
N LEU A 22 1.90 -0.56 -2.51
CA LEU A 22 2.73 -1.17 -1.48
C LEU A 22 2.26 -2.58 -1.13
N SER A 23 0.96 -2.84 -1.10
CA SER A 23 0.40 -4.16 -0.81
C SER A 23 0.79 -5.17 -1.90
N VAL A 24 0.73 -4.78 -3.18
CA VAL A 24 1.22 -5.63 -4.29
C VAL A 24 2.71 -5.92 -4.14
N ALA A 25 3.52 -4.92 -3.78
CA ALA A 25 4.95 -5.11 -3.53
C ALA A 25 5.21 -6.04 -2.33
N THR A 26 4.44 -5.87 -1.24
CA THR A 26 4.52 -6.70 -0.03
C THR A 26 4.17 -8.15 -0.33
N VAL A 27 3.07 -8.42 -1.04
CA VAL A 27 2.70 -9.78 -1.49
C VAL A 27 3.83 -10.37 -2.33
N GLY A 28 4.34 -9.61 -3.30
CA GLY A 28 5.47 -10.04 -4.11
C GLY A 28 6.68 -10.43 -3.26
N LEU A 29 7.07 -9.62 -2.28
CA LEU A 29 8.15 -9.93 -1.34
C LEU A 29 7.83 -11.17 -0.48
N MET A 30 6.61 -11.30 0.03
CA MET A 30 6.18 -12.44 0.84
C MET A 30 6.29 -13.76 0.09
N THR A 31 6.03 -13.79 -1.22
CA THR A 31 6.25 -15.02 -2.02
C THR A 31 7.70 -15.52 -2.00
N PHE A 32 8.67 -14.63 -1.77
CA PHE A 32 10.11 -14.96 -1.67
C PHE A 32 10.60 -15.21 -0.24
N LEU A 33 9.84 -14.82 0.80
CA LEU A 33 10.25 -15.00 2.20
C LEU A 33 10.04 -16.46 2.67
N PRO A 34 10.77 -16.97 3.67
CA PRO A 34 10.55 -18.33 4.18
C PRO A 34 9.17 -18.51 4.82
N GLU A 35 8.63 -19.74 4.80
CA GLU A 35 7.33 -20.06 5.43
C GLU A 35 7.30 -19.70 6.92
N SER A 36 8.44 -19.76 7.61
CA SER A 36 8.56 -19.38 9.02
C SER A 36 8.37 -17.88 9.30
N VAL A 37 8.19 -17.05 8.28
CA VAL A 37 7.94 -15.61 8.41
C VAL A 37 6.54 -15.24 7.94
N THR A 38 6.04 -15.92 6.90
CA THR A 38 4.76 -15.59 6.25
C THR A 38 3.64 -16.55 6.59
N ASN A 39 3.94 -17.73 7.16
CA ASN A 39 3.04 -18.88 7.29
C ASN A 39 2.45 -19.44 5.98
N TRP A 40 2.61 -18.74 4.86
CA TRP A 40 2.21 -19.22 3.53
C TRP A 40 3.14 -20.32 3.01
N THR A 41 2.56 -21.49 2.73
CA THR A 41 3.23 -22.62 2.10
C THR A 41 3.55 -22.37 0.62
N ALA A 42 4.34 -23.24 0.01
CA ALA A 42 4.58 -23.21 -1.43
C ALA A 42 3.29 -23.27 -2.28
N GLU A 43 2.23 -23.94 -1.79
CA GLU A 43 0.92 -24.01 -2.45
C GLU A 43 0.14 -22.70 -2.26
N ASP A 44 0.24 -22.06 -1.10
CA ASP A 44 -0.44 -20.78 -0.81
C ASP A 44 0.10 -19.66 -1.71
N ARG A 45 1.40 -19.71 -2.01
CA ARG A 45 2.10 -18.77 -2.91
C ARG A 45 1.86 -19.05 -4.38
N ASP A 46 1.24 -20.19 -4.73
CA ASP A 46 0.91 -20.45 -6.12
C ASP A 46 -0.16 -19.46 -6.58
N LEU A 47 0.24 -18.63 -7.55
CA LEU A 47 -0.61 -17.63 -8.19
C LEU A 47 -1.52 -18.26 -9.25
N SER A 48 -1.44 -19.57 -9.47
CA SER A 48 -2.44 -20.29 -10.25
C SER A 48 -3.77 -20.35 -9.47
N ASN A 49 -4.89 -20.09 -10.15
CA ASN A 49 -6.24 -20.20 -9.58
C ASN A 49 -6.56 -19.30 -8.37
N LEU A 50 -5.91 -18.14 -8.24
CA LEU A 50 -6.17 -17.16 -7.16
C LEU A 50 -7.67 -16.89 -6.92
N GLY A 51 -8.47 -16.79 -7.98
CA GLY A 51 -9.90 -16.51 -7.86
C GLY A 51 -10.70 -17.62 -7.17
N SER A 52 -10.37 -18.90 -7.41
CA SER A 52 -11.04 -20.01 -6.72
C SER A 52 -10.55 -20.14 -5.29
N LYS A 53 -9.23 -20.02 -5.05
CA LYS A 53 -8.65 -20.03 -3.69
C LYS A 53 -9.29 -18.96 -2.82
N TRP A 54 -9.35 -17.73 -3.34
CA TRP A 54 -10.00 -16.62 -2.67
C TRP A 54 -11.46 -16.92 -2.34
N TRP A 55 -12.22 -17.44 -3.30
CA TRP A 55 -13.63 -17.76 -3.06
C TRP A 55 -13.80 -18.87 -2.01
N ASP A 56 -12.97 -19.91 -2.07
CA ASP A 56 -13.02 -21.03 -1.14
C ASP A 56 -12.70 -20.55 0.28
N ASN A 57 -11.63 -19.77 0.45
CA ASN A 57 -11.21 -19.20 1.74
C ASN A 57 -12.26 -18.25 2.32
N VAL A 58 -12.77 -17.30 1.53
CA VAL A 58 -13.80 -16.35 1.98
C VAL A 58 -15.13 -17.04 2.31
N SER A 59 -15.48 -18.10 1.56
CA SER A 59 -16.73 -18.84 1.77
C SER A 59 -16.70 -19.76 2.99
N GLU A 60 -15.51 -20.20 3.43
CA GLU A 60 -15.34 -20.96 4.68
C GLU A 60 -15.71 -20.11 5.92
N GLY A 61 -15.49 -18.79 5.82
CA GLY A 61 -15.76 -17.82 6.86
C GLY A 61 -14.65 -17.74 7.90
N PRO A 62 -14.64 -16.68 8.74
CA PRO A 62 -13.51 -16.43 9.61
C PRO A 62 -13.25 -17.54 10.62
N VAL A 63 -11.98 -17.93 10.75
CA VAL A 63 -11.51 -18.93 11.70
C VAL A 63 -10.62 -18.30 12.76
N TRP A 64 -10.39 -19.03 13.84
CA TRP A 64 -9.33 -18.67 14.78
C TRP A 64 -8.02 -19.20 14.21
N ASP A 65 -7.16 -18.30 13.72
CA ASP A 65 -5.86 -18.67 13.17
C ASP A 65 -4.92 -19.20 14.27
N LYS A 66 -3.74 -19.69 13.85
CA LYS A 66 -2.67 -20.11 14.77
C LYS A 66 -1.38 -19.39 14.46
N ASP A 67 -1.48 -18.14 14.03
CA ASP A 67 -0.32 -17.36 13.67
C ASP A 67 0.55 -17.04 14.88
N ASP A 68 1.81 -16.72 14.58
CA ASP A 68 2.77 -16.34 15.60
C ASP A 68 2.28 -15.08 16.31
N HIS A 69 2.36 -15.07 17.65
CA HIS A 69 1.83 -13.98 18.46
C HIS A 69 2.43 -12.61 18.09
N TYR A 70 3.63 -12.59 17.54
CA TYR A 70 4.25 -11.37 17.05
C TYR A 70 3.52 -10.75 15.85
N LEU A 71 3.01 -11.58 14.92
CA LEU A 71 2.23 -11.11 13.77
C LEU A 71 0.93 -10.45 14.27
N ASN A 72 0.14 -11.18 15.05
CA ASN A 72 -1.20 -10.75 15.45
C ASN A 72 -1.16 -9.56 16.43
N TYR A 73 -0.15 -9.45 17.28
CA TYR A 73 -0.12 -8.43 18.35
C TYR A 73 0.90 -7.31 18.16
N VAL A 74 1.75 -7.37 17.14
CA VAL A 74 2.71 -6.28 16.83
C VAL A 74 2.53 -5.80 15.40
N MET A 75 2.69 -6.69 14.42
CA MET A 75 2.66 -6.30 13.01
C MET A 75 1.27 -5.84 12.58
N HIS A 76 0.24 -6.63 12.89
CA HIS A 76 -1.14 -6.30 12.58
C HIS A 76 -1.59 -4.97 13.20
N PRO A 77 -1.45 -4.73 14.52
CA PRO A 77 -1.72 -3.41 15.10
C PRO A 77 -0.92 -2.28 14.45
N TYR A 78 0.36 -2.50 14.12
CA TYR A 78 1.15 -1.47 13.43
C TYR A 78 0.57 -1.12 12.06
N PHE A 79 0.26 -2.10 11.21
CA PHE A 79 -0.32 -1.84 9.88
C PHE A 79 -1.75 -1.27 9.97
N GLY A 80 -2.54 -1.70 10.95
CA GLY A 80 -3.81 -1.05 11.29
C GLY A 80 -3.62 0.43 11.66
N GLY A 81 -2.55 0.74 12.39
CA GLY A 81 -2.11 2.10 12.69
C GLY A 81 -1.67 2.89 11.47
N VAL A 82 -0.96 2.27 10.52
CA VAL A 82 -0.60 2.90 9.24
C VAL A 82 -1.86 3.31 8.46
N TYR A 83 -2.86 2.45 8.33
CA TYR A 83 -4.13 2.83 7.70
C TYR A 83 -4.82 3.98 8.44
N TYR A 84 -4.84 3.93 9.78
CA TYR A 84 -5.40 4.98 10.61
C TYR A 84 -4.70 6.33 10.38
N THR A 85 -3.37 6.35 10.36
CA THR A 85 -2.58 7.58 10.13
C THR A 85 -2.83 8.18 8.75
N ALA A 86 -3.07 7.36 7.71
CA ALA A 86 -3.41 7.87 6.39
C ALA A 86 -4.70 8.72 6.43
N ALA A 87 -5.75 8.24 7.11
CA ALA A 87 -6.98 8.98 7.31
C ALA A 87 -6.79 10.21 8.21
N ARG A 88 -6.04 10.11 9.32
CA ARG A 88 -5.78 11.27 10.20
C ARG A 88 -5.07 12.39 9.46
N HIS A 89 -4.06 12.08 8.65
CA HIS A 89 -3.35 13.07 7.85
C HIS A 89 -4.21 13.71 6.76
N SER A 90 -5.27 13.04 6.32
CA SER A 90 -6.29 13.58 5.42
C SER A 90 -7.39 14.40 6.12
N GLY A 91 -7.19 14.79 7.38
CA GLY A 91 -8.10 15.69 8.10
C GLY A 91 -9.35 15.02 8.68
N PHE A 92 -9.39 13.68 8.72
CA PHE A 92 -10.45 12.92 9.37
C PHE A 92 -10.24 12.86 10.88
N ASN A 93 -11.34 12.78 11.64
CA ASN A 93 -11.27 12.63 13.10
C ASN A 93 -10.92 11.18 13.50
N GLU A 94 -10.80 10.93 14.80
CA GLU A 94 -10.37 9.65 15.36
C GLU A 94 -11.34 8.51 15.01
N PHE A 95 -12.65 8.76 15.10
CA PHE A 95 -13.65 7.74 14.80
C PHE A 95 -13.71 7.40 13.31
N GLU A 96 -13.62 8.41 12.45
CA GLU A 96 -13.61 8.22 11.00
C GLU A 96 -12.33 7.51 10.54
N SER A 97 -11.20 7.84 11.16
CA SER A 97 -9.92 7.18 10.90
C SER A 97 -9.92 5.73 11.39
N PHE A 98 -10.60 5.45 12.51
CA PHE A 98 -10.87 4.09 12.95
C PHE A 98 -11.72 3.33 11.92
N LEU A 99 -12.82 3.92 11.40
CA LEU A 99 -13.65 3.27 10.39
C LEU A 99 -12.88 2.99 9.10
N TYR A 100 -12.02 3.92 8.67
CA TYR A 100 -11.14 3.71 7.52
C TYR A 100 -10.15 2.57 7.79
N SER A 101 -9.45 2.58 8.92
CA SER A 101 -8.52 1.52 9.32
C SER A 101 -9.22 0.16 9.39
N PHE A 102 -10.39 0.09 10.04
CA PHE A 102 -11.25 -1.10 10.06
C PHE A 102 -11.59 -1.61 8.66
N THR A 103 -11.97 -0.71 7.76
CA THR A 103 -12.32 -1.09 6.39
C THR A 103 -11.12 -1.63 5.64
N MET A 104 -9.97 -0.96 5.76
CA MET A 104 -8.74 -1.35 5.07
C MET A 104 -8.13 -2.64 5.62
N SER A 105 -8.11 -2.82 6.95
CA SER A 105 -7.60 -4.05 7.54
C SER A 105 -8.53 -5.23 7.27
N THR A 106 -9.83 -5.05 7.43
CA THR A 106 -10.79 -6.16 7.34
C THR A 106 -11.09 -6.53 5.90
N PHE A 107 -11.49 -5.57 5.07
CA PHE A 107 -12.02 -5.92 3.75
C PHE A 107 -10.95 -5.91 2.66
N PHE A 108 -9.99 -5.00 2.76
CA PHE A 108 -8.93 -4.89 1.76
C PHE A 108 -7.80 -5.88 2.02
N TRP A 109 -7.30 -5.96 3.26
CA TRP A 109 -6.20 -6.87 3.60
C TRP A 109 -6.72 -8.29 3.85
N GLU A 110 -7.41 -8.52 4.95
CA GLU A 110 -7.81 -9.86 5.41
C GLU A 110 -8.66 -10.62 4.38
N TYR A 111 -9.82 -10.06 4.03
CA TYR A 111 -10.75 -10.64 3.06
C TYR A 111 -10.32 -10.46 1.60
N GLY A 112 -9.27 -9.67 1.34
CA GLY A 112 -8.84 -9.33 0.00
C GLY A 112 -7.51 -9.98 -0.34
N VAL A 113 -6.42 -9.34 0.09
CA VAL A 113 -5.04 -9.74 -0.19
C VAL A 113 -4.69 -11.08 0.45
N GLU A 114 -4.97 -11.24 1.73
CA GLU A 114 -4.59 -12.40 2.52
C GLU A 114 -5.43 -13.63 2.18
N SER A 115 -6.70 -13.41 1.86
CA SER A 115 -7.63 -14.45 1.41
C SER A 115 -7.22 -15.19 0.14
N PHE A 116 -6.24 -14.69 -0.62
CA PHE A 116 -5.65 -15.45 -1.72
C PHE A 116 -4.79 -16.64 -1.26
N ALA A 117 -4.28 -16.57 -0.04
CA ALA A 117 -3.40 -17.56 0.58
C ALA A 117 -4.11 -18.32 1.71
N GLU A 118 -4.91 -17.65 2.54
CA GLU A 118 -5.46 -18.25 3.77
C GLU A 118 -6.92 -17.88 4.08
N VAL A 119 -7.54 -18.59 5.02
CA VAL A 119 -8.90 -18.30 5.48
C VAL A 119 -8.85 -17.09 6.43
N PRO A 120 -9.77 -16.11 6.30
CA PRO A 120 -9.79 -14.94 7.18
C PRO A 120 -9.72 -15.26 8.67
N SER A 121 -8.95 -14.49 9.41
CA SER A 121 -8.77 -14.57 10.85
C SER A 121 -9.78 -13.72 11.63
N ILE A 122 -10.48 -14.34 12.58
CA ILE A 122 -11.28 -13.63 13.58
C ILE A 122 -10.41 -12.71 14.43
N GLN A 123 -9.18 -13.12 14.72
CA GLN A 123 -8.27 -12.35 15.56
C GLN A 123 -7.91 -11.05 14.86
N ASP A 124 -7.54 -11.11 13.60
CA ASP A 124 -7.06 -9.94 12.88
C ASP A 124 -8.19 -8.98 12.53
N ILE A 125 -9.40 -9.48 12.25
CA ILE A 125 -10.61 -8.65 12.10
C ILE A 125 -10.90 -7.81 13.35
N ILE A 126 -10.51 -8.28 14.54
CA ILE A 126 -10.77 -7.60 15.82
C ILE A 126 -9.54 -6.79 16.27
N VAL A 127 -8.39 -7.43 16.35
CA VAL A 127 -7.15 -6.93 16.95
C VAL A 127 -6.54 -5.85 16.07
N THR A 128 -6.45 -6.09 14.76
CA THR A 128 -5.84 -5.16 13.79
C THR A 128 -6.47 -3.77 13.84
N PRO A 129 -7.81 -3.61 13.71
CA PRO A 129 -8.39 -2.27 13.72
C PRO A 129 -8.51 -1.65 15.11
N LEU A 130 -8.80 -2.43 16.15
CA LEU A 130 -8.97 -1.88 17.51
C LEU A 130 -7.65 -1.40 18.10
N PHE A 131 -6.62 -2.27 18.11
CA PHE A 131 -5.30 -1.86 18.58
C PHE A 131 -4.60 -0.98 17.55
N GLY A 132 -4.87 -1.17 16.26
CA GLY A 132 -4.37 -0.30 15.22
C GLY A 132 -4.81 1.14 15.36
N ALA A 133 -6.06 1.41 15.75
CA ALA A 133 -6.47 2.78 16.03
C ALA A 133 -5.74 3.41 17.23
N ALA A 134 -5.50 2.63 18.29
CA ALA A 134 -4.73 3.11 19.45
C ALA A 134 -3.25 3.39 19.08
N VAL A 135 -2.62 2.46 18.36
CA VAL A 135 -1.25 2.61 17.87
C VAL A 135 -1.15 3.74 16.87
N GLY A 136 -2.11 3.86 15.95
CA GLY A 136 -2.17 4.91 14.92
C GLY A 136 -2.35 6.31 15.50
N GLU A 137 -3.20 6.49 16.52
CA GLU A 137 -3.32 7.79 17.19
C GLU A 137 -2.03 8.13 17.95
N TRP A 138 -1.40 7.14 18.60
CA TRP A 138 -0.07 7.34 19.20
C TRP A 138 0.98 7.72 18.14
N MET A 139 0.99 7.07 16.98
CA MET A 139 1.89 7.37 15.87
C MET A 139 1.70 8.81 15.39
N TYR A 140 0.45 9.18 15.11
CA TYR A 140 0.06 10.51 14.66
C TYR A 140 0.49 11.60 15.65
N LEU A 141 0.14 11.46 16.93
CA LEU A 141 0.50 12.43 17.96
C LEU A 141 2.02 12.53 18.17
N THR A 142 2.73 11.39 18.09
CA THR A 142 4.19 11.37 18.19
C THR A 142 4.84 12.09 17.02
N GLU A 143 4.34 11.89 15.80
CA GLU A 143 4.80 12.60 14.61
C GLU A 143 4.63 14.12 14.78
N GLN A 144 3.44 14.57 15.20
CA GLN A 144 3.18 16.00 15.43
C GLN A 144 4.12 16.60 16.48
N ASN A 145 4.43 15.87 17.55
CA ASN A 145 5.37 16.31 18.59
C ASN A 145 6.81 16.40 18.07
N ILE A 146 7.27 15.43 17.27
CA ILE A 146 8.62 15.47 16.67
C ILE A 146 8.73 16.66 15.71
N VAL A 147 7.73 16.86 14.84
CA VAL A 147 7.70 18.00 13.91
C VAL A 147 7.70 19.33 14.67
N ALA A 148 6.91 19.45 15.74
CA ALA A 148 6.86 20.66 16.57
C ALA A 148 8.19 20.95 17.29
N ASN A 149 8.97 19.92 17.61
CA ASN A 149 10.30 20.03 18.21
C ASN A 149 11.42 20.26 17.18
N GLY A 150 11.07 20.68 15.95
CA GLY A 150 12.05 20.95 14.89
C GLY A 150 12.51 19.71 14.12
N GLY A 151 11.83 18.58 14.28
CA GLY A 151 12.19 17.34 13.58
C GLY A 151 13.32 16.55 14.26
N GLU A 152 13.66 16.85 15.51
CA GLU A 152 14.71 16.15 16.23
C GLU A 152 14.17 15.12 17.23
N VAL A 153 14.87 13.98 17.34
CA VAL A 153 14.69 13.00 18.42
C VAL A 153 16.00 12.89 19.18
N ILE A 154 15.96 13.21 20.48
CA ILE A 154 17.14 13.19 21.37
C ILE A 154 18.30 14.04 20.79
N GLY A 155 17.97 15.20 20.20
CA GLY A 155 18.95 16.13 19.61
C GLY A 155 19.56 15.66 18.28
N SER A 156 18.95 14.68 17.60
CA SER A 156 19.37 14.21 16.29
C SER A 156 18.26 14.35 15.26
N GLU A 157 18.51 15.14 14.22
CA GLU A 157 17.65 15.27 13.04
C GLU A 157 17.53 13.92 12.30
N THR A 158 18.62 13.17 12.16
CA THR A 158 18.60 11.85 11.50
C THR A 158 17.69 10.86 12.22
N LEU A 159 17.74 10.81 13.56
CA LEU A 159 16.81 9.96 14.32
C LEU A 159 15.36 10.44 14.19
N GLY A 160 15.16 11.76 14.07
CA GLY A 160 13.85 12.34 13.78
C GLY A 160 13.32 11.90 12.42
N ASP A 161 14.09 12.06 11.35
CA ASP A 161 13.70 11.66 9.99
C ASP A 161 13.33 10.18 9.90
N VAL A 162 14.16 9.31 10.52
CA VAL A 162 13.89 7.87 10.58
C VAL A 162 12.60 7.59 11.35
N SER A 163 12.39 8.27 12.49
CA SER A 163 11.19 8.10 13.29
C SER A 163 9.94 8.55 12.51
N LEU A 164 9.99 9.73 11.87
CA LEU A 164 8.89 10.26 11.07
C LEU A 164 8.50 9.30 9.93
N PHE A 165 9.47 8.68 9.27
CA PHE A 165 9.20 7.66 8.26
C PHE A 165 8.40 6.47 8.82
N PHE A 166 8.81 5.89 9.96
CA PHE A 166 8.09 4.75 10.54
C PHE A 166 6.76 5.12 11.20
N LEU A 167 6.58 6.37 11.60
CA LEU A 167 5.31 6.87 12.12
C LEU A 167 4.28 7.12 11.02
N ASN A 168 4.72 7.42 9.79
CA ASN A 168 3.84 7.63 8.64
C ASN A 168 4.49 7.18 7.32
N PRO A 169 4.71 5.85 7.13
CA PRO A 169 5.43 5.36 5.97
C PRO A 169 4.69 5.64 4.65
N VAL A 170 3.35 5.54 4.67
CA VAL A 170 2.51 5.80 3.49
C VAL A 170 2.62 7.25 3.06
N GLY A 171 2.51 8.20 3.99
CA GLY A 171 2.67 9.61 3.68
C GLY A 171 4.04 9.89 3.08
N HIS A 172 5.12 9.41 3.71
CA HIS A 172 6.49 9.60 3.23
C HIS A 172 6.72 9.02 1.83
N ILE A 173 6.25 7.80 1.57
CA ILE A 173 6.36 7.16 0.26
C ILE A 173 5.51 7.91 -0.76
N HIS A 174 4.27 8.27 -0.42
CA HIS A 174 3.39 9.05 -1.28
C HIS A 174 4.03 10.38 -1.69
N GLY A 175 4.62 11.11 -0.74
CA GLY A 175 5.33 12.35 -1.01
C GLY A 175 6.54 12.15 -1.92
N TRP A 176 7.35 11.11 -1.69
CA TRP A 176 8.49 10.79 -2.57
C TRP A 176 8.03 10.48 -4.00
N VAL A 177 7.02 9.64 -4.13
CA VAL A 177 6.45 9.20 -5.40
C VAL A 177 5.81 10.38 -6.16
N ALA A 178 5.04 11.22 -5.46
CA ALA A 178 4.47 12.45 -6.03
C ALA A 178 5.57 13.43 -6.49
N ASN A 179 6.66 13.57 -5.72
CA ASN A 179 7.79 14.42 -6.10
C ASN A 179 8.58 13.86 -7.29
N LEU A 180 8.73 12.54 -7.40
CA LEU A 180 9.34 11.90 -8.58
C LEU A 180 8.50 12.11 -9.85
N TRP A 181 7.16 12.06 -9.72
CA TRP A 181 6.26 12.29 -10.85
C TRP A 181 6.11 13.76 -11.22
N GLN A 182 6.16 14.68 -10.26
CA GLN A 182 6.11 16.13 -10.51
C GLN A 182 7.47 16.70 -10.92
N GLY A 183 8.57 16.03 -10.56
CA GLY A 183 9.94 16.51 -10.78
C GLY A 183 10.34 16.49 -12.25
N ASP A 184 10.30 15.33 -12.91
CA ASP A 184 10.96 15.17 -14.22
C ASP A 184 10.34 14.09 -15.12
N THR A 185 9.17 13.54 -14.77
CA THR A 185 8.61 12.35 -15.43
C THR A 185 7.28 12.65 -16.13
N GLU A 186 7.28 12.72 -17.46
CA GLU A 186 6.04 12.71 -18.25
C GLU A 186 5.61 11.27 -18.53
N VAL A 187 4.52 10.81 -17.89
CA VAL A 187 3.88 9.53 -18.23
C VAL A 187 2.75 9.78 -19.22
N ARG A 188 2.80 9.16 -20.40
CA ARG A 188 1.77 9.24 -21.43
C ARG A 188 1.26 7.84 -21.77
N MET A 189 -0.05 7.65 -21.64
CA MET A 189 -0.77 6.52 -22.23
C MET A 189 -0.87 6.77 -23.74
N ASN A 190 -0.24 5.92 -24.55
CA ASN A 190 -0.24 5.99 -26.01
C ASN A 190 -1.11 4.88 -26.58
N TYR A 191 -2.03 5.27 -27.46
CA TYR A 191 -2.93 4.36 -28.17
C TYR A 191 -2.49 4.13 -29.63
N ASP A 192 -1.49 4.87 -30.08
CA ASP A 192 -0.88 4.70 -31.39
C ASP A 192 0.28 3.69 -31.29
N PRO A 193 0.31 2.63 -32.12
CA PRO A 193 1.45 1.75 -32.25
C PRO A 193 2.73 2.56 -32.50
N TRP A 194 3.84 2.12 -31.90
CA TRP A 194 5.16 2.75 -32.07
C TRP A 194 5.29 4.16 -31.48
N PHE A 195 4.42 4.52 -30.53
CA PHE A 195 4.52 5.78 -29.77
C PHE A 195 4.60 7.03 -30.66
N ASN A 196 3.90 7.00 -31.79
CA ASN A 196 3.88 8.06 -32.81
C ASN A 196 5.25 8.37 -33.44
N ASN A 197 6.20 7.43 -33.38
CA ASN A 197 7.51 7.55 -34.01
C ASN A 197 7.46 7.03 -35.47
N GLN A 198 7.54 7.95 -36.43
CA GLN A 198 7.42 7.63 -37.86
C GLN A 198 8.55 6.74 -38.40
N ASP A 199 9.76 6.83 -37.84
CA ASP A 199 10.90 6.02 -38.28
C ASP A 199 10.79 4.59 -37.75
N ALA A 200 10.36 4.43 -36.49
CA ALA A 200 10.07 3.12 -35.91
C ALA A 200 8.90 2.44 -36.63
N ALA A 201 7.84 3.19 -36.97
CA ALA A 201 6.70 2.68 -37.73
C ALA A 201 7.11 2.23 -39.15
N LYS A 202 7.98 2.98 -39.84
CA LYS A 202 8.52 2.60 -41.15
C LYS A 202 9.38 1.34 -41.07
N TYR A 203 10.32 1.28 -40.12
CA TYR A 203 11.15 0.10 -39.92
C TYR A 203 10.32 -1.15 -39.63
N ALA A 204 9.33 -1.03 -38.74
CA ALA A 204 8.41 -2.11 -38.41
C ALA A 204 7.62 -2.60 -39.65
N ALA A 205 7.16 -1.67 -40.50
CA ALA A 205 6.51 -2.01 -41.76
C ALA A 205 7.45 -2.73 -42.75
N ASP A 206 8.70 -2.27 -42.86
CA ASP A 206 9.71 -2.83 -43.77
C ASP A 206 10.14 -4.26 -43.41
N VAL A 207 10.14 -4.60 -42.11
CA VAL A 207 10.41 -5.96 -41.62
C VAL A 207 9.16 -6.84 -41.53
N GLY A 208 8.00 -6.33 -41.97
CA GLY A 208 6.74 -7.07 -42.02
C GLY A 208 6.07 -7.27 -40.65
N ALA A 209 6.35 -6.41 -39.67
CA ALA A 209 5.71 -6.49 -38.36
C ALA A 209 4.18 -6.24 -38.48
N PRO A 210 3.35 -7.00 -37.76
CA PRO A 210 1.90 -6.82 -37.81
C PRO A 210 1.50 -5.47 -37.20
N TYR A 211 0.60 -4.75 -37.88
CA TYR A 211 -0.01 -3.54 -37.36
C TYR A 211 -1.16 -3.91 -36.43
N ASP A 212 -0.98 -3.69 -35.13
CA ASP A 212 -2.02 -3.94 -34.14
C ASP A 212 -2.97 -2.74 -34.07
N SER A 213 -4.26 -2.97 -34.33
CA SER A 213 -5.29 -1.92 -34.24
C SER A 213 -5.74 -1.66 -32.80
N GLN A 214 -5.26 -2.44 -31.83
CA GLN A 214 -5.55 -2.32 -30.41
C GLN A 214 -4.25 -2.24 -29.62
N PHE A 215 -3.56 -1.11 -29.72
CA PHE A 215 -2.33 -0.86 -28.97
C PHE A 215 -2.61 0.01 -27.74
N VAL A 216 -2.12 -0.43 -26.58
CA VAL A 216 -2.06 0.40 -25.37
C VAL A 216 -0.64 0.30 -24.84
N GLY A 217 0.10 1.40 -24.93
CA GLY A 217 1.48 1.49 -24.47
C GLY A 217 1.65 2.60 -23.46
N MET A 218 2.36 2.33 -22.35
CA MET A 218 2.76 3.36 -21.40
C MET A 218 4.14 3.90 -21.79
N GLN A 219 4.23 5.20 -22.06
CA GLN A 219 5.49 5.89 -22.31
C GLN A 219 5.88 6.70 -21.08
N VAL A 220 7.08 6.46 -20.58
CA VAL A 220 7.65 7.23 -19.46
C VAL A 220 8.82 8.03 -20.02
N SER A 221 8.69 9.35 -20.03
CA SER A 221 9.72 10.28 -20.49
C SER A 221 10.35 10.97 -19.29
N LEU A 222 11.64 10.71 -19.07
CA LEU A 222 12.45 11.39 -18.07
C LEU A 222 13.09 12.61 -18.73
N LYS A 223 12.88 13.80 -18.18
CA LYS A 223 13.64 15.00 -18.56
C LYS A 223 14.88 15.06 -17.69
N PHE A 224 16.05 15.06 -18.32
CA PHE A 224 17.34 15.32 -17.67
C PHE A 224 17.88 16.65 -18.20
#